data_AF-A0A6C0C3M4-F1
#
_entry.id   AF-A0A6C0C3M4-F1
#
_cell.length_a   1.000
_cell.length_b   1.000
_cell.length_c   1.000
_cell.angle_alpha   90.00
_cell.angle_beta   90.00
_cell.angle_gamma   90.00
#
_symmetry.space_group_name_H-M   'P 1'
#
loop_
_entity.id
_entity.type
_entity.pdbx_description
1 polymer ?
#
loop_
_entity_poly.entity_id
_entity_poly.type
_entity_poly.pdbx_seq_one_letter_code
_entity_poly.pdbx_strand_id
1 'polypeptide(L)'
;MTKRHTKESDGKYHIDGKKFDQLVGSRAQVFHGTAYKTSSSAVKPKGDALAKKHLKKNKHHRIVSVEKSNKGPMMLKRLHNKGYFTRKGHFGAIKKPVKSHKKRKTHKGNKRTGKHVSKRSGLKRVTIREKRNRSTGRFSKGGN
;
A
#
# COMPACT_ATOMS: atom_id res chain seq x y z
N MET A 1 10.68 24.71 20.35
CA MET A 1 11.18 23.76 21.38
C MET A 1 10.04 22.83 21.78
N THR A 2 10.23 21.51 21.74
CA THR A 2 9.24 20.57 22.30
C THR A 2 9.36 20.54 23.83
N LYS A 3 8.24 20.65 24.53
CA LYS A 3 8.20 20.58 26.01
C LYS A 3 8.60 19.17 26.43
N ARG A 4 9.63 19.03 27.27
CA ARG A 4 10.04 17.73 27.82
C ARG A 4 9.00 17.29 28.84
N HIS A 5 8.66 16.00 28.85
CA HIS A 5 7.86 15.42 29.93
C HIS A 5 8.74 15.30 31.18
N THR A 6 8.42 16.06 32.21
CA THR A 6 9.04 16.00 33.54
C THR A 6 8.09 15.30 34.52
N LYS A 7 8.65 14.83 35.63
CA LYS A 7 7.83 14.32 36.74
C LYS A 7 7.18 15.48 37.48
N GLU A 8 6.01 15.23 38.04
CA GLU A 8 5.33 16.18 38.95
C GLU A 8 5.69 15.89 40.41
N SER A 9 5.05 16.57 41.36
CA SER A 9 5.30 16.43 42.80
C SER A 9 5.05 15.02 43.34
N ASP A 10 4.21 14.24 42.66
CA ASP A 10 3.92 12.84 43.00
C ASP A 10 5.01 11.85 42.51
N GLY A 11 6.03 12.35 41.82
CA GLY A 11 7.13 11.54 41.27
C GLY A 11 6.75 10.72 40.03
N LYS A 12 5.54 10.91 39.47
CA LYS A 12 5.05 10.22 38.27
C LYS A 12 5.00 11.16 37.05
N TYR A 13 4.86 10.57 35.88
CA TYR A 13 4.65 11.27 34.61
C TYR A 13 3.16 11.34 34.30
N HIS A 14 2.64 12.54 34.10
CA HIS A 14 1.28 12.79 33.62
C HIS A 14 1.29 13.09 32.13
N ILE A 15 0.77 12.17 31.32
CA ILE A 15 0.74 12.31 29.86
C ILE A 15 -0.64 11.89 29.37
N ASP A 16 -1.32 12.78 28.64
CA ASP A 16 -2.65 12.55 28.08
C ASP A 16 -3.68 12.08 29.14
N GLY A 17 -3.63 12.68 30.34
CA GLY A 17 -4.52 12.35 31.47
C GLY A 17 -4.23 11.02 32.17
N LYS A 18 -3.10 10.35 31.86
CA LYS A 18 -2.70 9.08 32.47
C LYS A 18 -1.40 9.23 33.25
N LYS A 19 -1.28 8.47 34.33
CA LYS A 19 -0.10 8.42 35.20
C LYS A 19 0.81 7.27 34.79
N PHE A 20 2.11 7.52 34.72
CA PHE A 20 3.13 6.51 34.43
C PHE A 20 4.29 6.65 35.42
N ASP A 21 4.85 5.53 35.87
CA ASP A 21 6.01 5.54 36.77
C ASP A 21 7.29 5.91 36.01
N GLN A 22 7.34 5.53 34.73
CA GLN A 22 8.50 5.70 33.86
C GLN A 22 8.08 6.30 32.51
N LEU A 23 8.88 7.22 31.99
CA LEU A 23 8.63 7.74 30.65
C LEU A 23 8.94 6.69 29.57
N VAL A 24 10.04 5.95 29.76
CA VAL A 24 10.56 4.96 28.83
C VAL A 24 10.65 3.61 29.52
N GLY A 25 10.15 2.56 28.86
CA GLY A 25 10.21 1.20 29.40
C GLY A 25 10.25 0.11 28.33
N SER A 26 10.16 -1.13 28.77
CA SER A 26 10.02 -2.30 27.91
C SER A 26 8.64 -2.35 27.25
N ARG A 27 8.48 -3.15 26.18
CA ARG A 27 7.16 -3.35 25.54
C ARG A 27 6.11 -3.88 26.51
N ALA A 28 6.51 -4.73 27.45
CA ALA A 28 5.61 -5.25 28.48
C ALA A 28 5.14 -4.12 29.41
N GLN A 29 6.08 -3.34 29.94
CA GLN A 29 5.80 -2.18 30.79
C GLN A 29 4.83 -1.18 30.13
N VAL A 30 5.06 -0.87 28.85
CA VAL A 30 4.17 0.01 28.08
C VAL A 30 2.77 -0.60 27.87
N PHE A 31 2.69 -1.90 27.62
CA PHE A 31 1.41 -2.58 27.42
C PHE A 31 0.58 -2.64 28.71
N HIS A 32 1.23 -2.88 29.85
CA HIS A 32 0.61 -2.92 31.17
C HIS A 32 0.33 -1.52 31.75
N GLY A 33 0.96 -0.47 31.21
CA GLY A 33 0.69 0.93 31.59
C GLY A 33 1.62 1.49 32.66
N THR A 34 2.73 0.82 32.98
CA THR A 34 3.74 1.35 33.90
C THR A 34 4.62 2.40 33.21
N ALA A 35 4.83 2.26 31.90
CA ALA A 35 5.61 3.19 31.09
C ALA A 35 4.80 3.80 29.93
N TYR A 36 5.10 5.04 29.56
CA TYR A 36 4.40 5.73 28.47
C TYR A 36 4.78 5.19 27.08
N LYS A 37 6.09 5.06 26.82
CA LYS A 37 6.61 4.68 25.50
C LYS A 37 7.80 3.73 25.61
N THR A 38 8.08 2.98 24.55
CA THR A 38 9.28 2.13 24.51
C THR A 38 10.55 2.96 24.33
N SER A 39 11.71 2.35 24.59
CA SER A 39 12.97 2.95 24.15
C SER A 39 12.95 3.17 22.64
N SER A 40 13.43 4.35 22.22
CA SER A 40 13.82 4.60 20.84
C SER A 40 15.06 3.74 20.56
N SER A 41 15.04 2.93 19.51
CA SER A 41 16.23 2.18 19.10
C SER A 41 17.14 3.08 18.27
N ALA A 42 18.40 3.25 18.69
CA ALA A 42 19.41 4.08 18.02
C ALA A 42 19.65 3.73 16.53
N VAL A 43 19.29 2.51 16.09
CA VAL A 43 19.45 2.01 14.72
C VAL A 43 18.52 2.69 13.70
N LYS A 44 17.55 3.50 14.15
CA LYS A 44 16.65 4.26 13.28
C LYS A 44 16.76 5.75 13.63
N PRO A 45 17.30 6.62 12.75
CA PRO A 45 17.30 8.07 12.98
C PRO A 45 15.88 8.68 13.00
N LYS A 46 14.85 7.87 12.70
CA LYS A 46 13.45 8.24 12.49
C LYS A 46 12.51 7.10 12.93
N GLY A 47 12.75 6.55 14.12
CA GLY A 47 11.95 5.46 14.68
C GLY A 47 11.17 5.91 15.90
N ASP A 48 9.89 6.19 15.74
CA ASP A 48 9.03 6.65 16.83
C ASP A 48 8.98 5.61 17.96
N ALA A 49 9.14 6.09 19.20
CA ALA A 49 8.94 5.29 20.38
C ALA A 49 7.50 4.75 20.42
N LEU A 50 7.33 3.45 20.70
CA LEU A 50 6.02 2.81 20.63
C LEU A 50 5.24 3.10 21.91
N ALA A 51 4.14 3.83 21.79
CA ALA A 51 3.08 3.89 22.80
C ALA A 51 2.21 2.62 22.77
N LYS A 52 1.38 2.44 23.80
CA LYS A 52 0.47 1.29 23.95
C LYS A 52 -0.40 1.03 22.71
N LYS A 53 -0.88 2.08 22.02
CA LYS A 53 -1.66 1.98 20.77
C LYS A 53 -0.94 1.26 19.62
N HIS A 54 0.39 1.23 19.63
CA HIS A 54 1.19 0.60 18.60
C HIS A 54 1.59 -0.85 18.94
N LEU A 55 1.13 -1.38 20.08
CA LEU A 55 1.45 -2.71 20.57
C LEU A 55 0.21 -3.60 20.58
N LYS A 56 0.42 -4.90 20.35
CA LYS A 56 -0.62 -5.92 20.54
C LYS A 56 -0.01 -7.25 20.97
N LYS A 57 -0.83 -8.09 21.61
CA LYS A 57 -0.47 -9.46 21.99
C LYS A 57 -0.72 -10.39 20.79
N ASN A 58 0.27 -11.21 20.43
CA ASN A 58 0.09 -12.24 19.41
C ASN A 58 -0.53 -13.52 20.00
N LYS A 59 -0.85 -14.50 19.15
CA LYS A 59 -1.38 -15.81 19.58
C LYS A 59 -0.45 -16.60 20.51
N HIS A 60 0.85 -16.30 20.50
CA HIS A 60 1.87 -16.90 21.37
C HIS A 60 2.11 -16.06 22.64
N HIS A 61 1.18 -15.18 22.98
CA HIS A 61 1.22 -14.30 24.14
C HIS A 61 2.38 -13.30 24.21
N ARG A 62 3.12 -13.11 23.11
CA ARG A 62 4.19 -12.11 23.01
C ARG A 62 3.63 -10.75 22.61
N ILE A 63 4.13 -9.70 23.24
CA ILE A 63 3.78 -8.32 22.89
C ILE A 63 4.66 -7.86 21.74
N VAL A 64 4.04 -7.58 20.59
CA VAL A 64 4.70 -7.17 19.34
C VAL A 64 4.14 -5.84 18.86
N SER A 65 4.85 -5.16 17.95
CA SER A 65 4.26 -4.00 17.28
C SER A 65 3.15 -4.42 16.32
N VAL A 66 2.11 -3.60 16.25
CA VAL A 66 0.99 -3.77 15.32
C VAL A 66 1.50 -3.83 13.88
N GLU A 67 2.40 -2.92 13.52
CA GLU A 67 3.02 -2.90 12.19
C GLU A 67 3.72 -4.21 11.83
N LYS A 68 4.50 -4.79 12.74
CA LYS A 68 5.23 -6.05 12.48
C LYS A 68 4.24 -7.17 12.20
N SER A 69 3.18 -7.25 13.01
CA SER A 69 2.16 -8.27 12.79
C SER A 69 1.38 -8.07 11.49
N ASN A 70 1.12 -6.83 11.08
CA ASN A 70 0.40 -6.54 9.84
C ASN A 70 1.26 -6.83 8.60
N LYS A 71 2.59 -6.63 8.69
CA LYS A 71 3.55 -6.93 7.62
C LYS A 71 3.69 -8.44 7.34
N GLY A 72 3.66 -9.28 8.38
CA GLY A 72 3.83 -10.74 8.30
C GLY A 72 3.04 -11.44 7.18
N PRO A 73 1.69 -11.41 7.18
CA PRO A 73 0.88 -12.10 6.17
C PRO A 73 1.10 -11.56 4.75
N MET A 74 1.43 -10.27 4.61
CA MET A 74 1.69 -9.67 3.31
C MET A 74 3.02 -10.14 2.69
N MET A 75 4.00 -10.59 3.48
CA MET A 75 5.30 -11.02 2.94
C MET A 75 5.18 -12.26 2.07
N LEU A 76 4.42 -13.27 2.53
CA LEU A 76 4.16 -14.49 1.75
C LEU A 76 3.42 -14.18 0.45
N LYS A 77 2.36 -13.36 0.52
CA LYS A 77 1.62 -12.89 -0.66
C LYS A 77 2.52 -12.12 -1.63
N ARG A 78 3.40 -11.25 -1.12
CA ARG A 78 4.35 -10.48 -1.94
C ARG A 78 5.35 -11.38 -2.67
N LEU A 79 5.89 -12.40 -1.99
CA LEU A 79 6.80 -13.37 -2.62
C LEU A 79 6.08 -14.16 -3.72
N HIS A 80 4.88 -14.66 -3.43
CA HIS A 80 4.08 -15.38 -4.40
C HIS A 80 3.71 -14.52 -5.62
N ASN A 81 3.32 -13.25 -5.41
CA ASN A 81 3.03 -12.30 -6.48
C ASN A 81 4.28 -11.96 -7.32
N LYS A 82 5.47 -11.93 -6.70
CA LYS A 82 6.76 -11.81 -7.41
C LYS A 82 7.18 -13.09 -8.14
N GLY A 83 6.37 -14.15 -8.07
CA GLY A 83 6.61 -15.42 -8.72
C GLY A 83 7.50 -16.38 -7.92
N TYR A 84 7.87 -16.06 -6.69
CA TYR A 84 8.63 -16.97 -5.82
C TYR A 84 7.69 -17.90 -5.07
N PHE A 85 7.97 -19.20 -5.11
CA PHE A 85 7.20 -20.24 -4.43
C PHE A 85 8.11 -21.39 -3.97
N THR A 86 7.57 -22.26 -3.14
CA THR A 86 8.23 -23.49 -2.68
C THR A 86 7.52 -24.70 -3.28
N ARG A 87 8.26 -25.79 -3.49
CA ARG A 87 7.71 -27.05 -4.01
C ARG A 87 8.16 -28.18 -3.09
N LYS A 88 7.25 -29.10 -2.76
CA LYS A 88 7.57 -30.25 -1.89
C LYS A 88 8.76 -31.01 -2.47
N GLY A 89 9.73 -31.37 -1.62
CA GLY A 89 10.94 -32.08 -2.02
C GLY A 89 12.04 -31.22 -2.68
N HIS A 90 11.84 -29.91 -2.83
CA HIS A 90 12.87 -29.00 -3.35
C HIS A 90 13.29 -27.99 -2.29
N PHE A 91 14.59 -27.96 -2.00
CA PHE A 91 15.19 -26.99 -1.09
C PHE A 91 15.45 -25.66 -1.81
N GLY A 92 15.10 -24.53 -1.18
CA GLY A 92 15.29 -23.18 -1.72
C GLY A 92 14.06 -22.55 -2.37
N ALA A 93 14.25 -21.36 -2.96
CA ALA A 93 13.17 -20.58 -3.59
C ALA A 93 13.10 -20.85 -5.11
N ILE A 94 11.93 -21.24 -5.60
CA ILE A 94 11.68 -21.49 -7.03
C ILE A 94 10.95 -20.28 -7.62
N LYS A 95 11.43 -19.77 -8.76
CA LYS A 95 10.81 -18.64 -9.46
C LYS A 95 9.99 -19.15 -10.65
N LYS A 96 8.73 -18.72 -10.75
CA LYS A 96 7.87 -19.05 -11.89
C LYS A 96 8.49 -18.48 -13.16
N PRO A 97 8.54 -19.24 -14.28
CA PRO A 97 8.92 -18.68 -15.55
C PRO A 97 7.95 -17.56 -15.92
N VAL A 98 8.47 -16.43 -16.40
CA VAL A 98 7.63 -15.34 -16.89
C VAL A 98 6.85 -15.85 -18.10
N LYS A 99 5.52 -15.92 -17.99
CA LYS A 99 4.69 -16.19 -19.17
C LYS A 99 4.88 -14.99 -20.11
N SER A 100 5.58 -15.19 -21.22
CA SER A 100 5.72 -14.17 -22.26
C SER A 100 4.32 -13.68 -22.62
N HIS A 101 4.07 -12.36 -22.56
CA HIS A 101 2.81 -11.81 -23.05
C HIS A 101 2.66 -12.21 -24.52
N LYS A 102 1.72 -13.13 -24.80
CA LYS A 102 1.38 -13.54 -26.16
C LYS A 102 0.96 -12.26 -26.88
N LYS A 103 1.82 -11.74 -27.77
CA LYS A 103 1.50 -10.57 -28.60
C LYS A 103 0.14 -10.85 -29.22
N ARG A 104 -0.90 -10.10 -28.83
CA ARG A 104 -2.20 -10.15 -29.51
C ARG A 104 -1.90 -9.82 -30.96
N LYS A 105 -2.06 -10.79 -31.86
CA LYS A 105 -1.98 -10.52 -33.29
C LYS A 105 -3.09 -9.52 -33.60
N THR A 106 -2.70 -8.29 -33.92
CA THR A 106 -3.64 -7.30 -34.44
C THR A 106 -4.13 -7.85 -35.77
N HIS A 107 -5.44 -8.13 -35.89
CA HIS A 107 -6.02 -8.45 -37.18
C HIS A 107 -5.79 -7.23 -38.08
N LYS A 108 -4.93 -7.40 -39.09
CA LYS A 108 -4.65 -6.40 -40.12
C LYS A 108 -5.97 -6.23 -40.89
N GLY A 109 -6.73 -5.19 -40.54
CA GLY A 109 -7.99 -4.88 -41.18
C GLY A 109 -7.77 -4.77 -42.68
N ASN A 110 -8.54 -5.56 -43.44
CA ASN A 110 -8.49 -5.62 -44.88
C ASN A 110 -8.79 -4.21 -45.44
N LYS A 111 -7.78 -3.48 -45.92
CA LYS A 111 -7.98 -2.22 -46.63
C LYS A 111 -8.64 -2.58 -47.96
N ARG A 112 -9.97 -2.59 -48.00
CA ARG A 112 -10.71 -2.65 -49.26
C ARG A 112 -10.35 -1.40 -50.06
N THR A 113 -9.55 -1.60 -51.10
CA THR A 113 -9.26 -0.63 -52.15
C THR A 113 -10.55 -0.39 -52.93
N GLY A 114 -11.30 0.65 -52.57
CA GLY A 114 -12.42 1.13 -53.38
C GLY A 114 -11.94 2.18 -54.37
N LYS A 115 -11.74 1.81 -55.63
CA LYS A 115 -11.71 2.77 -56.76
C LYS A 115 -13.15 2.93 -57.27
N HIS A 116 -13.64 4.18 -57.30
CA HIS A 116 -14.59 4.79 -58.27
C HIS A 116 -16.00 4.16 -58.41
N VAL A 117 -17.16 4.81 -58.59
CA VAL A 117 -17.70 6.13 -59.02
C VAL A 117 -19.09 6.21 -58.30
N SER A 118 -19.78 7.30 -57.96
CA SER A 118 -20.29 8.40 -58.78
C SER A 118 -20.98 9.45 -57.90
N LYS A 119 -21.09 10.66 -58.42
CA LYS A 119 -21.75 11.83 -57.83
C LYS A 119 -23.24 11.57 -57.58
N ARG A 120 -23.79 12.05 -56.46
CA ARG A 120 -24.93 12.97 -56.48
C ARG A 120 -25.15 13.66 -55.14
N SER A 121 -25.36 14.96 -55.29
CA SER A 121 -25.83 15.97 -54.36
C SER A 121 -26.97 15.53 -53.44
N GLY A 122 -26.94 16.01 -52.20
CA GLY A 122 -28.16 16.21 -51.44
C GLY A 122 -28.13 15.66 -50.02
N LEU A 123 -28.27 16.58 -49.08
CA LEU A 123 -28.71 16.41 -47.70
C LEU A 123 -27.74 15.80 -46.67
N LYS A 124 -27.33 16.71 -45.79
CA LYS A 124 -26.69 16.51 -44.50
C LYS A 124 -27.41 15.45 -43.67
N ARG A 125 -26.68 14.43 -43.22
CA ARG A 125 -27.02 13.71 -41.98
C ARG A 125 -25.77 13.68 -41.09
N VAL A 126 -25.61 14.75 -40.30
CA VAL A 126 -24.59 14.81 -39.24
C VAL A 126 -25.02 13.81 -38.18
N THR A 127 -24.47 12.59 -38.24
CA THR A 127 -24.52 11.69 -37.09
C THR A 127 -23.32 12.04 -36.22
N ILE A 128 -23.59 12.68 -35.07
CA ILE A 128 -22.60 13.00 -34.05
C ILE A 128 -22.10 11.67 -33.47
N ARG A 129 -21.10 11.09 -34.12
CA ARG A 129 -20.36 9.94 -33.58
C ARG A 129 -19.29 10.47 -32.66
N GLU A 130 -19.68 10.64 -31.40
CA GLU A 130 -18.83 10.99 -30.29
C GLU A 130 -17.61 10.05 -30.20
N LYS A 131 -16.44 10.57 -30.57
CA LYS A 131 -15.15 9.86 -30.40
C LYS A 131 -14.80 9.86 -28.91
N ARG A 132 -15.24 8.84 -28.19
CA ARG A 132 -14.72 8.54 -26.84
C ARG A 132 -13.24 8.16 -26.93
N ASN A 133 -12.36 9.06 -26.51
CA ASN A 133 -10.95 8.76 -26.30
C ASN A 133 -10.82 8.00 -24.96
N ARG A 134 -10.64 6.68 -25.01
CA ARG A 134 -10.63 5.79 -23.82
C ARG A 134 -9.33 5.83 -23.01
N SER A 135 -8.60 6.94 -23.02
CA SER A 135 -7.40 7.09 -22.18
C SER A 135 -7.56 8.09 -21.03
N THR A 136 -8.51 9.03 -21.09
CA THR A 136 -8.56 10.11 -20.08
C THR A 136 -9.93 10.37 -19.44
N GLY A 137 -11.01 9.72 -19.90
CA GLY A 137 -12.30 9.76 -19.21
C GLY A 137 -12.87 11.17 -18.97
N ARG A 138 -12.55 12.16 -19.81
CA ARG A 138 -13.08 13.52 -19.72
C ARG A 138 -13.59 13.98 -21.09
N PHE A 139 -14.80 14.55 -21.10
CA PHE A 139 -15.38 15.19 -22.27
C PHE A 139 -14.62 16.48 -22.59
N SER A 140 -14.17 16.65 -23.83
CA SER A 140 -13.67 17.93 -24.31
C SER A 140 -14.87 18.84 -24.61
N LYS A 141 -14.99 19.96 -23.90
CA LYS A 141 -15.89 21.04 -24.31
C LYS A 141 -15.37 21.61 -25.64
N GLY A 142 -16.20 21.57 -26.68
CA GLY A 142 -15.93 22.30 -27.93
C GLY A 142 -16.29 23.77 -27.78
N GLY A 143 -15.45 24.67 -28.31
CA GLY A 143 -15.88 26.00 -28.79
C GLY A 143 -16.62 25.83 -30.12
N ASN A 144 -17.39 26.79 -30.63
CA ASN A 144 -17.46 28.23 -30.35
C ASN A 144 -18.76 28.64 -29.67
#